data_AF-A0A0N4ZQD4-F1
#
_entry.id   AF-A0A0N4ZQD4-F1
#
_cell.length_a   1.000
_cell.length_b   1.000
_cell.length_c   1.000
_cell.angle_alpha   90.00
_cell.angle_beta   90.00
_cell.angle_gamma   90.00
#
_symmetry.space_group_name_H-M   'P 1'
#
loop_
_entity.id
_entity.type
_entity.pdbx_description
1 polymer ?
#
loop_
_entity_poly.entity_id
_entity_poly.type
_entity_poly.pdbx_seq_one_letter_code
_entity_poly.pdbx_strand_id
1 'polypeptide(L)'
;MFRSFKSFLPVFLSTRLKTSVVFDEALITPLSKPLSGFENYKHSNNSSVPSIKLFDSEITKFSNGLTVATEKAYGTFSTIGVAVNSGSRYETYYPHGTTHILQKLAFASSQNYPNPMETESLISKSGALLDCQSTRDCFLYASSCFNNSQENILSIIADTLHRPYISDEELAGAKDICLMELQQMLRNPDPEPLVMDWFHRAAYGRNTLGLGKFVSEETIQKIKRQHLLSYMAQYHVPSNIVVAGVGVDHEHFVELVKKHFIDKVPIWESNKENFKIKLPKIDDSHSQYTGGSYYKEADLSNKGLSIVEFPELTHVVLGFEGVSFKDSDFVTFCVMQYLLGGGKSFSAGGPGKGMYTRLYMDVLRYNGSMYNAQAFNHSYSDSGVFCVHVGDDPKNINNAIDYIIYEFLKLTVPIPEDELSRAKQLLKSQLLMNLEQKPVMFEDLARQILGHGKRKSPLDYIKEIEGVSSNDIVRIGRKMLESIPTLVAYGNLKWMPKYDEVCDRIEQAKKQFIKYK
;
A
#
# COMPACT_ATOMS: atom_id res chain seq x y z
N MET A 1 46.05 37.10 -0.59
CA MET A 1 46.54 36.43 0.64
C MET A 1 46.05 34.99 0.61
N PHE A 2 46.81 34.10 -0.04
CA PHE A 2 46.49 32.67 -0.11
C PHE A 2 46.69 32.06 1.29
N ARG A 3 45.59 31.73 1.98
CA ARG A 3 45.68 30.93 3.21
C ARG A 3 46.04 29.51 2.81
N SER A 4 47.29 29.13 3.08
CA SER A 4 47.72 27.74 3.11
C SER A 4 46.86 26.98 4.12
N PHE A 5 45.93 26.17 3.64
CA PHE A 5 45.30 25.13 4.45
C PHE A 5 46.39 24.07 4.72
N LYS A 6 47.12 24.20 5.83
CA LYS A 6 47.79 23.03 6.43
C LYS A 6 46.71 22.21 7.11
N SER A 7 46.11 21.29 6.36
CA SER A 7 45.10 20.35 6.81
C SER A 7 45.74 19.27 7.69
N PHE A 8 45.76 19.48 9.00
CA PHE A 8 45.77 18.33 9.91
C PHE A 8 44.37 17.73 9.88
N LEU A 9 44.20 16.70 9.04
CA LEU A 9 43.01 15.86 9.09
C LEU A 9 42.88 15.30 10.52
N PRO A 10 41.73 15.46 11.19
CA PRO A 10 41.53 14.90 12.52
C PRO A 10 41.88 13.41 12.58
N VAL A 11 42.46 12.93 13.68
CA VAL A 11 42.95 11.55 13.84
C VAL A 11 41.87 10.49 13.58
N PHE A 12 40.59 10.82 13.81
CA PHE A 12 39.46 9.94 13.50
C PHE A 12 39.16 9.83 11.99
N LEU A 13 39.51 10.84 11.20
CA LEU A 13 39.44 10.80 9.73
C LEU A 13 40.66 10.06 9.15
N SER A 14 41.85 10.22 9.73
CA SER A 14 43.05 9.52 9.26
C SER A 14 43.03 8.00 9.52
N THR A 15 42.34 7.56 10.57
CA THR A 15 42.15 6.12 10.86
C THR A 15 41.18 5.43 9.89
N ARG A 16 40.21 6.16 9.31
CA ARG A 16 39.30 5.64 8.27
C ARG A 16 39.94 5.59 6.87
N LEU A 17 40.99 6.37 6.63
CA LEU A 17 41.66 6.51 5.33
C LEU A 17 42.86 5.57 5.14
N LYS A 18 42.99 4.51 5.95
CA LYS A 18 44.01 3.49 5.70
C LYS A 18 43.64 2.71 4.44
N THR A 19 44.12 3.12 3.26
CA THR A 19 44.92 2.31 2.31
C THR A 19 44.99 2.87 0.87
N SER A 20 46.13 2.56 0.24
CA SER A 20 46.42 2.38 -1.21
C SER A 20 46.77 3.59 -2.09
N VAL A 21 47.71 3.34 -3.02
CA VAL A 21 48.29 4.23 -4.04
C VAL A 21 47.24 4.93 -4.92
N VAL A 22 46.04 4.35 -5.03
CA VAL A 22 44.92 4.86 -5.85
C VAL A 22 44.34 6.17 -5.29
N PHE A 23 44.49 6.44 -3.99
CA PHE A 23 43.89 7.63 -3.36
C PHE A 23 44.60 8.92 -3.76
N ASP A 24 45.92 8.92 -3.87
CA ASP A 24 46.71 10.11 -4.24
C ASP A 24 46.44 10.53 -5.68
N GLU A 25 46.30 9.55 -6.59
CA GLU A 25 45.91 9.79 -7.97
C GLU A 25 44.46 10.31 -8.07
N ALA A 26 43.53 9.76 -7.27
CA ALA A 26 42.14 10.19 -7.27
C ALA A 26 41.96 11.65 -6.82
N LEU A 27 42.85 12.15 -5.95
CA LEU A 27 42.80 13.54 -5.47
C LEU A 27 43.25 14.56 -6.53
N ILE A 28 44.06 14.15 -7.50
CA ILE A 28 44.64 15.04 -8.53
C ILE A 28 44.04 14.84 -9.92
N THR A 29 43.35 13.72 -10.14
CA THR A 29 42.71 13.43 -11.43
C THR A 29 41.41 14.21 -11.55
N PRO A 30 41.26 15.10 -12.56
CA PRO A 30 40.01 15.80 -12.80
C PRO A 30 38.88 14.80 -13.08
N LEU A 31 37.66 15.09 -12.60
CA LEU A 31 36.48 14.24 -12.85
C LEU A 31 36.14 14.04 -14.34
N SER A 32 36.73 14.85 -15.23
CA SER A 32 36.61 14.71 -16.68
C SER A 32 37.52 13.62 -17.28
N LYS A 33 38.37 12.99 -16.47
CA LYS A 33 39.27 11.90 -16.88
C LYS A 33 39.01 10.65 -16.03
N PRO A 34 39.04 9.45 -16.63
CA PRO A 34 38.98 8.22 -15.85
C PRO A 34 40.23 8.10 -14.97
N LEU A 35 40.06 7.50 -13.79
CA LEU A 35 41.19 7.09 -12.94
C LEU A 35 41.97 5.97 -13.62
N SER A 36 43.29 5.88 -13.37
CA SER A 36 44.08 4.79 -13.92
C SER A 36 43.55 3.43 -13.49
N GLY A 37 43.52 2.47 -14.42
CA GLY A 37 42.94 1.14 -14.21
C GLY A 37 41.43 1.05 -14.41
N PHE A 38 40.72 2.18 -14.57
CA PHE A 38 39.30 2.24 -14.91
C PHE A 38 39.03 2.70 -16.34
N GLU A 39 40.07 2.86 -17.17
CA GLU A 39 39.92 3.41 -18.53
C GLU A 39 39.14 2.49 -19.47
N ASN A 40 39.08 1.18 -19.16
CA ASN A 40 38.54 0.14 -20.02
C ASN A 40 37.27 -0.54 -19.46
N TYR A 41 36.48 0.14 -18.62
CA TYR A 41 35.20 -0.42 -18.18
C TYR A 41 34.28 -0.62 -19.39
N LYS A 42 34.18 -1.87 -19.86
CA LYS A 42 33.31 -2.22 -20.97
C LYS A 42 31.87 -2.12 -20.48
N HIS A 43 31.12 -1.18 -21.02
CA HIS A 43 29.66 -1.28 -20.98
C HIS A 43 29.27 -2.64 -21.53
N SER A 44 28.40 -3.37 -20.84
CA SER A 44 27.81 -4.57 -21.41
C SER A 44 27.05 -4.15 -22.67
N ASN A 45 27.63 -4.38 -23.84
CA ASN A 45 26.89 -4.23 -25.09
C ASN A 45 25.68 -5.16 -24.99
N ASN A 46 24.47 -4.60 -25.12
CA ASN A 46 23.19 -5.31 -25.00
C ASN A 46 23.07 -6.55 -25.90
N SER A 47 24.01 -6.79 -26.81
CA SER A 47 24.09 -7.94 -27.70
C SER A 47 24.65 -9.23 -27.07
N SER A 48 25.28 -9.19 -25.88
CA SER A 48 25.85 -10.39 -25.23
C SER A 48 25.17 -10.82 -23.93
N VAL A 49 24.23 -10.03 -23.40
CA VAL A 49 23.36 -10.45 -22.29
C VAL A 49 22.12 -11.10 -22.91
N PRO A 50 21.72 -12.32 -22.53
CA PRO A 50 20.49 -12.94 -23.02
C PRO A 50 19.35 -11.91 -22.89
N SER A 51 18.57 -11.70 -23.95
CA SER A 51 17.45 -10.74 -23.89
C SER A 51 16.54 -11.15 -22.74
N ILE A 52 16.49 -10.33 -21.69
CA ILE A 52 15.60 -10.58 -20.56
C ILE A 52 14.20 -10.44 -21.11
N LYS A 53 13.46 -11.54 -21.09
CA LYS A 53 12.04 -11.51 -21.39
C LYS A 53 11.34 -10.85 -20.21
N LEU A 54 10.88 -9.62 -20.41
CA LEU A 54 10.18 -8.85 -19.38
C LEU A 54 8.87 -9.55 -19.01
N PHE A 55 8.48 -9.47 -17.74
CA PHE A 55 7.24 -10.05 -17.22
C PHE A 55 7.15 -11.58 -17.36
N ASP A 56 8.30 -12.27 -17.39
CA ASP A 56 8.42 -13.72 -17.44
C ASP A 56 8.75 -14.25 -16.04
N SER A 57 7.72 -14.36 -15.21
CA SER A 57 7.89 -14.79 -13.81
C SER A 57 8.11 -16.30 -13.70
N GLU A 58 9.13 -16.70 -12.95
CA GLU A 58 9.42 -18.09 -12.61
C GLU A 58 8.85 -18.42 -11.22
N ILE A 59 8.24 -19.59 -11.04
CA ILE A 59 7.57 -19.98 -9.80
C ILE A 59 8.00 -21.38 -9.37
N THR A 60 8.45 -21.51 -8.13
CA THR A 60 8.73 -22.80 -7.47
C THR A 60 7.85 -22.94 -6.24
N LYS A 61 7.21 -24.09 -6.07
CA LYS A 61 6.40 -24.41 -4.87
C LYS A 61 7.07 -25.53 -4.08
N PHE A 62 7.33 -25.28 -2.80
CA PHE A 62 7.85 -26.30 -1.90
C PHE A 62 6.72 -27.20 -1.37
N SER A 63 7.10 -28.39 -0.89
CA SER A 63 6.15 -29.38 -0.35
C SER A 63 5.43 -28.92 0.92
N ASN A 64 5.98 -27.96 1.67
CA ASN A 64 5.34 -27.36 2.84
C ASN A 64 4.34 -26.24 2.49
N GLY A 65 4.14 -25.95 1.21
CA GLY A 65 3.20 -24.94 0.72
C GLY A 65 3.80 -23.57 0.43
N LEU A 66 5.08 -23.33 0.79
CA LEU A 66 5.77 -22.07 0.49
C LEU A 66 5.93 -21.90 -1.02
N THR A 67 5.58 -20.72 -1.52
CA THR A 67 5.77 -20.36 -2.93
C THR A 67 6.91 -19.36 -3.08
N VAL A 68 7.83 -19.63 -4.00
CA VAL A 68 8.89 -18.71 -4.44
C VAL A 68 8.57 -18.20 -5.82
N ALA A 69 8.68 -16.89 -6.02
CA ALA A 69 8.44 -16.25 -7.29
C ALA A 69 9.56 -15.27 -7.65
N THR A 70 10.07 -15.32 -8.87
CA THR A 70 11.12 -14.39 -9.27
C THR A 70 10.90 -13.81 -10.65
N GLU A 71 11.43 -12.62 -10.87
CA GLU A 71 11.54 -12.02 -12.19
C GLU A 71 12.93 -11.43 -12.39
N LYS A 72 13.52 -11.69 -13.56
CA LYS A 72 14.80 -11.11 -13.95
C LYS A 72 14.61 -9.65 -14.30
N ALA A 73 15.55 -8.81 -13.86
CA ALA A 73 15.59 -7.39 -14.18
C ALA A 73 17.03 -6.92 -14.27
N TYR A 74 17.29 -5.92 -15.09
CA TYR A 74 18.63 -5.34 -15.24
C TYR A 74 19.05 -4.54 -14.01
N GLY A 75 20.36 -4.44 -13.79
CA GLY A 75 21.00 -3.59 -12.77
C GLY A 75 21.62 -4.35 -11.60
N THR A 76 22.29 -3.60 -10.73
CA THR A 76 23.06 -4.10 -9.57
C THR A 76 22.25 -4.21 -8.28
N PHE A 77 20.98 -3.78 -8.35
CA PHE A 77 20.02 -3.82 -7.24
C PHE A 77 18.87 -4.75 -7.56
N SER A 78 18.41 -5.43 -6.52
CA SER A 78 17.25 -6.31 -6.52
C SER A 78 16.27 -5.86 -5.45
N THR A 79 14.98 -6.17 -5.63
CA THR A 79 13.98 -6.06 -4.57
C THR A 79 13.53 -7.46 -4.19
N ILE A 80 13.69 -7.80 -2.92
CA ILE A 80 13.35 -9.12 -2.37
C ILE A 80 12.45 -8.97 -1.16
N GLY A 81 11.64 -9.98 -0.86
CA GLY A 81 10.75 -9.91 0.29
C GLY A 81 9.71 -11.02 0.34
N VAL A 82 8.75 -10.84 1.23
CA VAL A 82 7.66 -11.78 1.51
C VAL A 82 6.33 -11.06 1.52
N ALA A 83 5.36 -11.59 0.79
CA ALA A 83 3.95 -11.26 0.94
C ALA A 83 3.24 -12.39 1.70
N VAL A 84 2.46 -12.02 2.71
CA VAL A 84 1.69 -12.92 3.56
C VAL A 84 0.21 -12.60 3.37
N ASN A 85 -0.63 -13.60 3.14
CA ASN A 85 -2.08 -13.43 3.09
C ASN A 85 -2.64 -13.30 4.53
N SER A 86 -2.36 -12.15 5.13
CA SER A 86 -2.74 -11.78 6.48
C SER A 86 -2.93 -10.27 6.57
N GLY A 87 -3.62 -9.77 7.59
CA GLY A 87 -3.97 -8.36 7.69
C GLY A 87 -5.12 -8.16 8.67
N SER A 88 -5.59 -6.93 8.81
CA SER A 88 -6.59 -6.58 9.83
C SER A 88 -7.90 -7.36 9.68
N ARG A 89 -8.22 -7.89 8.49
CA ARG A 89 -9.45 -8.68 8.27
C ARG A 89 -9.49 -10.01 9.02
N TYR A 90 -8.33 -10.51 9.46
CA TYR A 90 -8.18 -11.80 10.14
C TYR A 90 -8.08 -11.68 11.67
N GLU A 91 -8.39 -10.49 12.21
CA GLU A 91 -8.29 -10.17 13.63
C GLU A 91 -9.55 -10.50 14.44
N THR A 92 -10.54 -11.22 13.91
CA THR A 92 -11.81 -11.51 14.59
C THR A 92 -11.64 -12.08 16.01
N TYR A 93 -10.64 -12.94 16.21
CA TYR A 93 -10.33 -13.54 17.51
C TYR A 93 -9.10 -12.93 18.20
N TYR A 94 -8.61 -11.80 17.68
CA TYR A 94 -7.47 -11.06 18.20
C TYR A 94 -7.89 -9.65 18.60
N PRO A 95 -7.20 -8.98 19.54
CA PRO A 95 -7.50 -7.59 19.80
C PRO A 95 -7.18 -6.74 18.55
N HIS A 96 -8.13 -5.91 18.12
CA HIS A 96 -7.99 -5.15 16.87
C HIS A 96 -6.78 -4.20 16.90
N GLY A 97 -6.03 -4.18 15.80
CA GLY A 97 -4.74 -3.48 15.67
C GLY A 97 -3.53 -4.35 15.99
N THR A 98 -3.69 -5.67 16.08
CA THR A 98 -2.59 -6.63 16.26
C THR A 98 -1.60 -6.55 15.10
N THR A 99 -2.08 -6.52 13.85
CA THR A 99 -1.25 -6.38 12.65
C THR A 99 -0.59 -5.01 12.55
N HIS A 100 -1.26 -3.95 13.03
CA HIS A 100 -0.69 -2.62 13.06
C HIS A 100 0.54 -2.55 13.99
N ILE A 101 0.46 -3.16 15.17
CA ILE A 101 1.60 -3.26 16.09
C ILE A 101 2.68 -4.19 15.53
N LEU A 102 2.31 -5.34 14.95
CA LEU A 102 3.27 -6.24 14.29
C LEU A 102 4.08 -5.52 13.21
N GLN A 103 3.45 -4.60 12.48
CA GLN A 103 4.13 -3.83 11.44
C GLN A 103 5.25 -2.96 12.04
N LYS A 104 5.02 -2.33 13.20
CA LYS A 104 6.02 -1.51 13.89
C LYS A 104 7.13 -2.32 14.57
N LEU A 105 6.89 -3.62 14.80
CA LEU A 105 7.87 -4.56 15.33
C LEU A 105 8.69 -5.26 14.23
N ALA A 106 8.44 -4.94 12.95
CA ALA A 106 9.23 -5.50 11.87
C ALA A 106 10.70 -5.10 12.00
N PHE A 107 11.60 -6.07 11.77
CA PHE A 107 13.05 -5.92 11.87
C PHE A 107 13.58 -5.57 13.28
N ALA A 108 12.75 -5.78 14.32
CA ALA A 108 13.17 -5.74 15.72
C ALA A 108 14.00 -6.99 16.10
N SER A 109 14.25 -7.19 17.40
CA SER A 109 15.08 -8.31 17.87
C SER A 109 14.50 -9.68 17.48
N SER A 110 15.40 -10.54 17.03
CA SER A 110 15.10 -11.89 16.56
C SER A 110 16.21 -12.87 16.92
N GLN A 111 16.00 -14.16 16.72
CA GLN A 111 16.90 -15.21 17.20
C GLN A 111 18.35 -15.05 16.73
N ASN A 112 18.55 -14.75 15.44
CA ASN A 112 19.86 -14.56 14.83
C ASN A 112 20.33 -13.09 14.90
N TYR A 113 19.42 -12.17 15.22
CA TYR A 113 19.69 -10.74 15.31
C TYR A 113 19.11 -10.15 16.63
N PRO A 114 19.69 -10.52 17.79
CA PRO A 114 19.14 -10.14 19.09
C PRO A 114 19.34 -8.65 19.42
N ASN A 115 20.29 -7.98 18.77
CA ASN A 115 20.62 -6.58 18.99
C ASN A 115 20.10 -5.72 17.81
N PRO A 116 19.05 -4.91 17.99
CA PRO A 116 18.52 -4.05 16.94
C PRO A 116 19.57 -3.09 16.34
N MET A 117 20.50 -2.57 17.14
CA MET A 117 21.56 -1.67 16.64
C MET A 117 22.54 -2.37 15.69
N GLU A 118 22.88 -3.63 15.97
CA GLU A 118 23.74 -4.42 15.09
C GLU A 118 23.01 -4.77 13.79
N THR A 119 21.71 -5.05 13.89
CA THR A 119 20.84 -5.30 12.73
C THR A 119 20.78 -4.06 11.83
N GLU A 120 20.55 -2.88 12.41
CA GLU A 120 20.54 -1.61 11.68
C GLU A 120 21.91 -1.30 11.05
N SER A 121 23.01 -1.61 11.75
CA SER A 121 24.36 -1.49 11.21
C SER A 121 24.59 -2.41 10.00
N LEU A 122 24.12 -3.65 10.07
CA LEU A 122 24.21 -4.62 8.97
C LEU A 122 23.38 -4.18 7.75
N ILE A 123 22.16 -3.71 7.99
CA ILE A 123 21.28 -3.14 6.96
C ILE A 123 21.96 -1.95 6.26
N SER A 124 22.49 -1.02 7.07
CA SER A 124 23.16 0.19 6.57
C SER A 124 24.43 -0.14 5.77
N LYS A 125 25.24 -1.08 6.25
CA LYS A 125 26.44 -1.57 5.53
C LYS A 125 26.07 -2.26 4.21
N SER A 126 24.92 -2.90 4.16
CA SER A 126 24.39 -3.56 2.96
C SER A 126 23.77 -2.58 1.97
N GLY A 127 23.64 -1.29 2.32
CA GLY A 127 22.95 -0.28 1.53
C GLY A 127 21.47 -0.62 1.28
N ALA A 128 20.87 -1.43 2.15
CA ALA A 128 19.54 -1.95 1.97
C ALA A 128 18.49 -0.96 2.52
N LEU A 129 17.37 -0.86 1.80
CA LEU A 129 16.19 -0.11 2.21
C LEU A 129 15.08 -1.12 2.49
N LEU A 130 14.77 -1.33 3.78
CA LEU A 130 13.70 -2.22 4.20
C LEU A 130 12.42 -1.44 4.45
N ASP A 131 11.30 -2.05 4.11
CA ASP A 131 9.98 -1.55 4.40
C ASP A 131 9.05 -2.69 4.82
N CYS A 132 8.07 -2.34 5.64
CA CYS A 132 7.07 -3.27 6.14
C CYS A 132 5.69 -2.60 6.14
N GLN A 133 4.73 -3.23 5.46
CA GLN A 133 3.41 -2.68 5.28
C GLN A 133 2.33 -3.71 5.61
N SER A 134 1.33 -3.30 6.40
CA SER A 134 0.13 -4.08 6.63
C SER A 134 -1.09 -3.43 5.96
N THR A 135 -1.88 -4.26 5.29
CA THR A 135 -3.17 -3.90 4.70
C THR A 135 -4.28 -4.75 5.34
N ARG A 136 -5.49 -4.72 4.77
CA ARG A 136 -6.60 -5.52 5.30
C ARG A 136 -6.40 -7.02 5.07
N ASP A 137 -5.80 -7.42 3.95
CA ASP A 137 -5.67 -8.82 3.51
C ASP A 137 -4.25 -9.24 3.13
N CYS A 138 -3.30 -8.29 3.04
CA CYS A 138 -1.90 -8.57 2.75
C CYS A 138 -0.96 -7.89 3.76
N PHE A 139 0.08 -8.62 4.16
CA PHE A 139 1.20 -8.13 4.97
C PHE A 139 2.49 -8.31 4.16
N LEU A 140 3.26 -7.24 3.99
CA LEU A 140 4.41 -7.21 3.09
C LEU A 140 5.67 -6.82 3.86
N TYR A 141 6.71 -7.64 3.73
CA TYR A 141 8.07 -7.34 4.18
C TYR A 141 8.94 -7.27 2.94
N ALA A 142 9.58 -6.14 2.67
CA ALA A 142 10.33 -5.95 1.44
C ALA A 142 11.65 -5.24 1.71
N SER A 143 12.62 -5.47 0.82
CA SER A 143 13.87 -4.73 0.82
C SER A 143 14.38 -4.51 -0.59
N SER A 144 14.83 -3.29 -0.88
CA SER A 144 15.70 -3.03 -2.03
C SER A 144 17.16 -3.08 -1.57
N CYS A 145 17.97 -3.95 -2.17
CA CYS A 145 19.37 -4.14 -1.78
C CYS A 145 20.27 -4.47 -2.97
N PHE A 146 21.58 -4.33 -2.78
CA PHE A 146 22.56 -4.82 -3.76
C PHE A 146 22.46 -6.34 -3.91
N ASN A 147 22.77 -6.85 -5.11
CA ASN A 147 22.66 -8.28 -5.42
C ASN A 147 23.54 -9.16 -4.53
N ASN A 148 24.71 -8.67 -4.10
CA ASN A 148 25.60 -9.39 -3.18
C ASN A 148 25.11 -9.39 -1.71
N SER A 149 24.12 -8.57 -1.36
CA SER A 149 23.56 -8.49 -0.02
C SER A 149 22.27 -9.30 0.15
N GLN A 150 21.78 -9.95 -0.92
CA GLN A 150 20.50 -10.67 -0.94
C GLN A 150 20.35 -11.67 0.20
N GLU A 151 21.36 -12.51 0.43
CA GLU A 151 21.33 -13.53 1.49
C GLU A 151 21.20 -12.91 2.89
N ASN A 152 22.02 -11.90 3.22
CA ASN A 152 21.99 -11.23 4.51
C ASN A 152 20.61 -10.61 4.79
N ILE A 153 20.06 -9.93 3.78
CA ILE A 153 18.76 -9.25 3.91
C ILE A 153 17.61 -10.27 3.98
N LEU A 154 17.64 -11.31 3.15
CA LEU A 154 16.63 -12.36 3.19
C LEU A 154 16.65 -13.11 4.54
N SER A 155 17.83 -13.29 5.12
CA SER A 155 17.99 -13.86 6.46
C SER A 155 17.31 -13.01 7.54
N ILE A 156 17.47 -11.68 7.50
CA ILE A 156 16.80 -10.74 8.43
C ILE A 156 15.28 -10.80 8.26
N ILE A 157 14.77 -10.82 7.03
CA ILE A 157 13.34 -10.91 6.75
C ILE A 157 12.76 -12.23 7.27
N ALA A 158 13.44 -13.36 7.02
CA ALA A 158 13.02 -14.66 7.52
C ALA A 158 13.01 -14.74 9.06
N ASP A 159 14.00 -14.15 9.72
CA ASP A 159 14.06 -14.11 11.19
C ASP A 159 12.97 -13.24 11.79
N THR A 160 12.70 -12.09 11.18
CA THR A 160 11.59 -11.19 11.55
C THR A 160 10.25 -11.92 11.48
N LEU A 161 10.03 -12.71 10.42
CA LEU A 161 8.76 -13.39 10.17
C LEU A 161 8.55 -14.62 11.07
N HIS A 162 9.58 -15.44 11.28
CA HIS A 162 9.42 -16.75 11.91
C HIS A 162 10.07 -16.87 13.29
N ARG A 163 11.01 -15.98 13.63
CA ARG A 163 11.82 -16.08 14.86
C ARG A 163 11.95 -14.74 15.63
N PRO A 164 10.88 -13.96 15.80
CA PRO A 164 10.96 -12.72 16.57
C PRO A 164 11.00 -12.99 18.08
N TYR A 165 11.74 -12.18 18.83
CA TYR A 165 11.72 -12.26 20.30
C TYR A 165 10.60 -11.42 20.92
N ILE A 166 10.39 -10.18 20.44
CA ILE A 166 9.42 -9.22 20.95
C ILE A 166 9.54 -9.05 22.47
N SER A 167 10.44 -8.19 22.93
CA SER A 167 10.53 -7.83 24.33
C SER A 167 9.34 -6.94 24.76
N ASP A 168 9.10 -6.82 26.08
CA ASP A 168 8.07 -5.92 26.59
C ASP A 168 8.40 -4.45 26.30
N GLU A 169 9.68 -4.09 26.24
CA GLU A 169 10.17 -2.76 25.86
C GLU A 169 9.91 -2.45 24.38
N GLU A 170 10.23 -3.40 23.48
CA GLU A 170 9.94 -3.26 22.05
C GLU A 170 8.43 -3.14 21.79
N LEU A 171 7.63 -3.94 22.50
CA LEU A 171 6.17 -3.87 22.42
C LEU A 171 5.65 -2.51 22.91
N ALA A 172 6.18 -1.97 24.01
CA ALA A 172 5.81 -0.66 24.51
C ALA A 172 6.15 0.45 23.49
N GLY A 173 7.37 0.43 22.95
CA GLY A 173 7.79 1.39 21.92
C GLY A 173 6.94 1.30 20.65
N ALA A 174 6.60 0.10 20.18
CA ALA A 174 5.72 -0.11 19.03
C ALA A 174 4.30 0.46 19.29
N LYS A 175 3.78 0.33 20.51
CA LYS A 175 2.50 0.92 20.90
C LYS A 175 2.55 2.44 20.87
N ASP A 176 3.61 3.04 21.41
CA ASP A 176 3.78 4.50 21.42
C ASP A 176 3.85 5.07 20.00
N ILE A 177 4.60 4.41 19.11
CA ILE A 177 4.67 4.78 17.68
C ILE A 177 3.27 4.73 17.04
N CYS A 178 2.49 3.67 17.30
CA CYS A 178 1.14 3.56 16.76
C CYS A 178 0.20 4.68 17.26
N LEU A 179 0.32 5.09 18.53
CA LEU A 179 -0.46 6.19 19.09
C LEU A 179 -0.07 7.53 18.48
N MET A 180 1.24 7.76 18.31
CA MET A 180 1.74 8.96 17.65
C MET A 180 1.24 9.06 16.21
N GLU A 181 1.26 7.95 15.45
CA GLU A 181 0.72 7.89 14.09
C GLU A 181 -0.79 8.18 14.07
N LEU A 182 -1.56 7.60 14.99
CA LEU A 182 -2.99 7.89 15.11
C LEU A 182 -3.24 9.38 15.40
N GLN A 183 -2.49 9.97 16.33
CA GLN A 183 -2.58 11.39 16.65
C GLN A 183 -2.20 12.27 15.46
N GLN A 184 -1.17 11.88 14.69
CA GLN A 184 -0.76 12.58 13.48
C GLN A 184 -1.85 12.53 12.42
N MET A 185 -2.44 11.37 12.16
CA MET A 185 -3.56 11.23 11.20
C MET A 185 -4.77 12.05 11.64
N LEU A 186 -5.10 12.07 12.94
CA LEU A 186 -6.20 12.86 13.47
C LEU A 186 -5.99 14.37 13.36
N ARG A 187 -4.73 14.82 13.26
CA ARG A 187 -4.32 16.23 13.06
C ARG A 187 -4.07 16.58 11.59
N ASN A 188 -4.09 15.60 10.69
CA ASN A 188 -3.90 15.86 9.27
C ASN A 188 -5.18 16.50 8.71
N PRO A 189 -5.08 17.69 8.06
CA PRO A 189 -6.23 18.30 7.40
C PRO A 189 -6.77 17.49 6.22
N ASP A 190 -6.01 16.51 5.71
CA ASP A 190 -6.50 15.52 4.76
C ASP A 190 -6.42 14.10 5.38
N PRO A 191 -7.42 13.71 6.18
CA PRO A 191 -7.42 12.47 6.96
C PRO A 191 -7.92 11.26 6.14
N GLU A 192 -7.58 11.18 4.85
CA GLU A 192 -7.99 10.10 3.92
C GLU A 192 -7.85 8.70 4.55
N PRO A 193 -6.71 8.31 5.18
CA PRO A 193 -6.58 6.96 5.74
C PRO A 193 -7.63 6.64 6.82
N LEU A 194 -8.02 7.63 7.63
CA LEU A 194 -9.00 7.44 8.71
C LEU A 194 -10.42 7.34 8.16
N VAL A 195 -10.80 8.23 7.25
CA VAL A 195 -12.16 8.21 6.68
C VAL A 195 -12.36 6.97 5.82
N MET A 196 -11.32 6.47 5.14
CA MET A 196 -11.38 5.20 4.43
C MET A 196 -11.45 3.99 5.38
N ASP A 197 -10.74 4.01 6.52
CA ASP A 197 -10.88 2.96 7.54
C ASP A 197 -12.31 2.88 8.08
N TRP A 198 -12.91 4.04 8.38
CA TRP A 198 -14.29 4.10 8.85
C TRP A 198 -15.30 3.76 7.75
N PHE A 199 -14.99 4.06 6.48
CA PHE A 199 -15.83 3.67 5.35
C PHE A 199 -15.94 2.15 5.26
N HIS A 200 -14.83 1.43 5.37
CA HIS A 200 -14.86 -0.04 5.41
C HIS A 200 -15.64 -0.57 6.62
N ARG A 201 -15.47 0.06 7.78
CA ARG A 201 -16.21 -0.30 9.01
C ARG A 201 -17.71 -0.09 8.88
N ALA A 202 -18.15 0.97 8.19
CA ALA A 202 -19.55 1.17 7.89
C ALA A 202 -20.01 0.11 6.88
N ALA A 203 -19.30 -0.03 5.76
CA ALA A 203 -19.65 -0.92 4.64
C ALA A 203 -19.78 -2.40 5.00
N TYR A 204 -18.92 -2.92 5.89
CA TYR A 204 -18.88 -4.36 6.25
C TYR A 204 -19.21 -4.62 7.73
N GLY A 205 -19.66 -3.59 8.45
CA GLY A 205 -19.84 -3.64 9.90
C GLY A 205 -18.52 -3.90 10.65
N ARG A 206 -18.60 -4.51 11.83
CA ARG A 206 -17.43 -4.88 12.64
C ARG A 206 -16.96 -6.32 12.36
N ASN A 207 -16.90 -6.70 11.08
CA ASN A 207 -16.52 -8.04 10.66
C ASN A 207 -15.64 -8.03 9.41
N THR A 208 -14.74 -9.00 9.25
CA THR A 208 -13.86 -9.17 8.09
C THR A 208 -13.19 -7.85 7.64
N LEU A 209 -13.48 -7.35 6.44
CA LEU A 209 -12.95 -6.10 5.89
C LEU A 209 -13.32 -4.83 6.68
N GLY A 210 -14.36 -4.90 7.50
CA GLY A 210 -14.78 -3.82 8.40
C GLY A 210 -14.00 -3.74 9.71
N LEU A 211 -13.15 -4.73 10.00
CA LEU A 211 -12.19 -4.66 11.10
C LEU A 211 -11.17 -3.54 10.80
N GLY A 212 -10.99 -2.67 11.80
CA GLY A 212 -10.17 -1.47 11.67
C GLY A 212 -8.70 -1.80 11.46
N LYS A 213 -8.06 -1.13 10.50
CA LYS A 213 -6.63 -1.26 10.22
C LYS A 213 -5.80 -0.65 11.36
N PHE A 214 -6.25 0.45 11.93
CA PHE A 214 -5.51 1.18 12.95
C PHE A 214 -5.95 0.80 14.35
N VAL A 215 -4.97 0.68 15.25
CA VAL A 215 -5.22 0.46 16.68
C VAL A 215 -5.94 1.68 17.29
N SER A 216 -6.77 1.45 18.30
CA SER A 216 -7.41 2.51 19.08
C SER A 216 -6.78 2.63 20.48
N GLU A 217 -6.97 3.77 21.14
CA GLU A 217 -6.51 3.96 22.52
C GLU A 217 -7.09 2.90 23.49
N GLU A 218 -8.30 2.40 23.21
CA GLU A 218 -8.94 1.36 24.02
C GLU A 218 -8.36 -0.05 23.78
N THR A 219 -8.03 -0.37 22.53
CA THR A 219 -7.56 -1.71 22.14
C THR A 219 -6.07 -1.89 22.36
N ILE A 220 -5.28 -0.82 22.27
CA ILE A 220 -3.82 -0.88 22.37
C ILE A 220 -3.34 -1.48 23.71
N GLN A 221 -4.04 -1.18 24.80
CA GLN A 221 -3.71 -1.69 26.13
C GLN A 221 -3.98 -3.19 26.27
N LYS A 222 -4.91 -3.74 25.46
CA LYS A 222 -5.29 -5.15 25.48
C LYS A 222 -4.31 -6.03 24.69
N ILE A 223 -3.54 -5.45 23.77
CA ILE A 223 -2.59 -6.20 22.95
C ILE A 223 -1.37 -6.58 23.80
N LYS A 224 -1.05 -7.87 23.82
CA LYS A 224 0.03 -8.48 24.60
C LYS A 224 0.92 -9.26 23.64
N ARG A 225 2.17 -9.49 24.03
CA ARG A 225 3.15 -10.30 23.29
C ARG A 225 2.59 -11.64 22.81
N GLN A 226 1.83 -12.33 23.66
CA GLN A 226 1.19 -13.61 23.31
C GLN A 226 0.20 -13.51 22.14
N HIS A 227 -0.52 -12.40 21.99
CA HIS A 227 -1.47 -12.19 20.88
C HIS A 227 -0.72 -12.04 19.56
N LEU A 228 0.40 -11.31 19.58
CA LEU A 228 1.27 -11.10 18.42
C LEU A 228 1.87 -12.43 17.94
N LEU A 229 2.49 -13.18 18.86
CA LEU A 229 3.11 -14.47 18.53
C LEU A 229 2.10 -15.53 18.07
N SER A 230 0.93 -15.59 18.72
CA SER A 230 -0.14 -16.51 18.29
C SER A 230 -0.74 -16.12 16.94
N TYR A 231 -0.83 -14.83 16.63
CA TYR A 231 -1.24 -14.35 15.31
C TYR A 231 -0.23 -14.76 14.23
N MET A 232 1.07 -14.52 14.47
CA MET A 232 2.13 -14.92 13.53
C MET A 232 2.17 -16.44 13.34
N ALA A 233 2.08 -17.22 14.43
CA ALA A 233 2.04 -18.68 14.36
C ALA A 233 0.83 -19.23 13.57
N GLN A 234 -0.28 -18.49 13.53
CA GLN A 234 -1.49 -18.89 12.79
C GLN A 234 -1.41 -18.49 11.31
N TYR A 235 -0.98 -17.27 11.01
CA TYR A 235 -1.12 -16.68 9.67
C TYR A 235 0.19 -16.53 8.89
N HIS A 236 1.36 -16.53 9.55
CA HIS A 236 2.67 -16.44 8.90
C HIS A 236 3.26 -17.85 8.68
N VAL A 237 2.41 -18.76 8.18
CA VAL A 237 2.76 -20.14 7.89
C VAL A 237 3.18 -20.31 6.42
N PRO A 238 4.04 -21.30 6.09
CA PRO A 238 4.52 -21.53 4.72
C PRO A 238 3.45 -21.54 3.62
N SER A 239 2.29 -22.17 3.87
CA SER A 239 1.19 -22.25 2.89
C SER A 239 0.49 -20.91 2.60
N ASN A 240 0.78 -19.88 3.39
CA ASN A 240 0.13 -18.57 3.32
C ASN A 240 1.08 -17.45 2.91
N ILE A 241 2.30 -17.80 2.46
CA ILE A 241 3.36 -16.86 2.09
C ILE A 241 3.89 -17.08 0.67
N VAL A 242 4.20 -15.97 0.02
CA VAL A 242 4.95 -15.91 -1.24
C VAL A 242 6.24 -15.15 -0.97
N VAL A 243 7.37 -15.81 -1.16
CA VAL A 243 8.69 -15.16 -1.12
C VAL A 243 9.04 -14.75 -2.54
N ALA A 244 9.18 -13.45 -2.79
CA ALA A 244 9.36 -12.91 -4.13
C ALA A 244 10.69 -12.16 -4.30
N GLY A 245 11.21 -12.14 -5.53
CA GLY A 245 12.42 -11.40 -5.89
C GLY A 245 12.39 -10.84 -7.31
N VAL A 246 12.68 -9.55 -7.46
CA VAL A 246 12.83 -8.87 -8.75
C VAL A 246 14.28 -8.45 -8.94
N GLY A 247 14.89 -8.80 -10.07
CA GLY A 247 16.33 -8.62 -10.31
C GLY A 247 17.18 -9.70 -9.68
N VAL A 248 16.65 -10.91 -9.49
CA VAL A 248 17.35 -12.06 -8.90
C VAL A 248 17.41 -13.22 -9.90
N ASP A 249 18.38 -14.12 -9.70
CA ASP A 249 18.40 -15.42 -10.37
C ASP A 249 17.48 -16.40 -9.65
N HIS A 250 16.66 -17.15 -10.40
CA HIS A 250 15.62 -18.00 -9.80
C HIS A 250 16.20 -19.14 -8.97
N GLU A 251 17.14 -19.91 -9.54
CA GLU A 251 17.72 -21.08 -8.89
C GLU A 251 18.46 -20.69 -7.61
N HIS A 252 19.32 -19.67 -7.71
CA HIS A 252 20.03 -19.15 -6.54
C HIS A 252 19.08 -18.63 -5.46
N PHE A 253 18.04 -17.87 -5.84
CA PHE A 253 17.09 -17.34 -4.88
C PHE A 253 16.28 -18.43 -4.18
N VAL A 254 15.88 -19.49 -4.90
CA VAL A 254 15.21 -20.67 -4.32
C VAL A 254 16.09 -21.36 -3.27
N GLU A 255 17.40 -21.48 -3.50
CA GLU A 255 18.35 -22.02 -2.52
C GLU A 255 18.42 -21.17 -1.24
N LEU A 256 18.49 -19.84 -1.40
CA LEU A 256 18.48 -18.92 -0.27
C LEU A 256 17.16 -19.00 0.52
N VAL A 257 16.03 -19.09 -0.17
CA VAL A 257 14.72 -19.26 0.48
C VAL A 257 14.68 -20.58 1.26
N LYS A 258 15.14 -21.68 0.64
CA LYS A 258 15.22 -22.99 1.31
C LYS A 258 16.02 -22.89 2.61
N LYS A 259 17.22 -22.31 2.54
CA LYS A 259 18.12 -22.14 3.68
C LYS A 259 17.50 -21.36 4.85
N HIS A 260 16.75 -20.30 4.57
CA HIS A 260 16.29 -19.36 5.61
C HIS A 260 14.83 -19.57 6.08
N PHE A 261 13.96 -20.07 5.20
CA PHE A 261 12.53 -20.26 5.48
C PHE A 261 12.14 -21.73 5.71
N ILE A 262 12.89 -22.69 5.15
CA ILE A 262 12.54 -24.12 5.22
C ILE A 262 13.44 -24.84 6.24
N ASP A 263 14.76 -24.72 6.09
CA ASP A 263 15.71 -25.46 6.93
C ASP A 263 15.74 -24.95 8.37
N LYS A 264 15.33 -23.70 8.60
CA LYS A 264 15.21 -23.08 9.92
C LYS A 264 13.78 -23.09 10.42
N VAL A 265 13.56 -23.72 11.56
CA VAL A 265 12.25 -23.86 12.21
C VAL A 265 11.79 -22.54 12.85
N PRO A 266 10.49 -22.19 12.82
CA PRO A 266 9.95 -21.04 13.54
C PRO A 266 10.09 -21.15 15.07
N ILE A 267 10.10 -20.01 15.77
CA ILE A 267 10.30 -19.95 17.23
C ILE A 267 9.17 -20.62 18.02
N TRP A 268 7.94 -20.56 17.50
CA TRP A 268 6.78 -21.23 18.09
C TRP A 268 6.82 -22.76 17.95
N GLU A 269 7.62 -23.29 17.03
CA GLU A 269 7.83 -24.73 16.88
C GLU A 269 9.06 -25.22 17.65
N SER A 270 10.16 -24.45 17.62
CA SER A 270 11.42 -24.82 18.27
C SER A 270 11.39 -24.65 19.79
N ASN A 271 10.50 -23.79 20.32
CA ASN A 271 10.43 -23.47 21.74
C ASN A 271 9.02 -23.68 22.34
N LYS A 272 8.34 -24.78 21.97
CA LYS A 272 6.96 -25.07 22.41
C LYS A 272 6.74 -25.03 23.93
N GLU A 273 7.75 -25.38 24.72
CA GLU A 273 7.64 -25.42 26.19
C GLU A 273 7.52 -24.01 26.80
N ASN A 274 8.30 -23.04 26.30
CA ASN A 274 8.20 -21.64 26.72
C ASN A 274 7.12 -20.87 25.96
N PHE A 275 6.69 -21.39 24.81
CA PHE A 275 5.64 -20.82 23.97
C PHE A 275 4.35 -21.64 24.07
N LYS A 276 3.64 -21.54 25.20
CA LYS A 276 2.28 -22.07 25.36
C LYS A 276 1.27 -21.24 24.55
N ILE A 277 1.31 -21.39 23.24
CA ILE A 277 0.42 -20.68 22.31
C ILE A 277 -0.90 -21.43 22.23
N LYS A 278 -1.98 -20.79 22.70
CA LYS A 278 -3.34 -21.23 22.41
C LYS A 278 -3.82 -20.51 21.15
N LEU A 279 -3.83 -21.23 20.03
CA LEU A 279 -4.36 -20.70 18.78
C LEU A 279 -5.89 -20.60 18.85
N PRO A 280 -6.49 -19.45 18.53
CA PRO A 280 -7.93 -19.35 18.35
C PRO A 280 -8.38 -20.13 17.11
N LYS A 281 -9.70 -20.18 16.88
CA LYS A 281 -10.26 -20.72 15.63
C LYS A 281 -9.80 -19.84 14.45
N ILE A 282 -9.53 -20.45 13.31
CA ILE A 282 -9.34 -19.71 12.05
C ILE A 282 -10.69 -19.12 11.63
N ASP A 283 -10.69 -17.84 11.23
CA ASP A 283 -11.86 -17.19 10.66
C ASP A 283 -11.80 -17.21 9.14
N ASP A 284 -12.63 -18.07 8.54
CA ASP A 284 -12.79 -18.20 7.09
C ASP A 284 -14.06 -17.49 6.58
N SER A 285 -14.59 -16.53 7.35
CA SER A 285 -15.81 -15.82 6.99
C SER A 285 -15.60 -14.97 5.73
N HIS A 286 -16.55 -15.08 4.79
CA HIS A 286 -16.62 -14.21 3.64
C HIS A 286 -17.10 -12.82 4.04
N SER A 287 -16.56 -11.80 3.37
CA SER A 287 -17.00 -10.42 3.55
C SER A 287 -18.39 -10.22 2.98
N GLN A 288 -19.25 -9.59 3.80
CA GLN A 288 -20.63 -9.25 3.43
C GLN A 288 -20.77 -7.73 3.47
N TYR A 289 -21.02 -7.14 2.31
CA TYR A 289 -21.31 -5.72 2.22
C TYR A 289 -22.73 -5.45 2.74
N THR A 290 -22.87 -4.54 3.69
CA THR A 290 -24.14 -4.19 4.34
C THR A 290 -24.57 -2.75 4.08
N GLY A 291 -23.70 -1.93 3.48
CA GLY A 291 -23.90 -0.48 3.47
C GLY A 291 -23.83 0.11 4.88
N GLY A 292 -24.32 1.33 5.06
CA GLY A 292 -24.52 1.93 6.37
C GLY A 292 -23.86 3.29 6.54
N SER A 293 -23.74 3.77 7.77
CA SER A 293 -23.16 5.09 8.03
C SER A 293 -22.26 5.17 9.26
N TYR A 294 -21.32 6.12 9.22
CA TYR A 294 -20.48 6.46 10.35
C TYR A 294 -20.21 7.97 10.40
N TYR A 295 -20.57 8.60 11.50
CA TYR A 295 -20.41 10.03 11.73
C TYR A 295 -19.46 10.25 12.90
N LYS A 296 -18.41 11.05 12.69
CA LYS A 296 -17.50 11.45 13.76
C LYS A 296 -17.34 12.96 13.79
N GLU A 297 -17.96 13.58 14.78
CA GLU A 297 -17.79 15.01 15.02
C GLU A 297 -16.39 15.30 15.57
N ALA A 298 -15.76 16.34 15.02
CA ALA A 298 -14.47 16.83 15.48
C ALA A 298 -14.28 18.28 15.03
N ASP A 299 -13.67 19.09 15.88
CA ASP A 299 -13.17 20.41 15.50
C ASP A 299 -11.89 20.25 14.67
N LEU A 300 -11.95 20.67 13.40
CA LEU A 300 -10.83 20.63 12.44
C LEU A 300 -10.27 22.02 12.14
N SER A 301 -10.73 23.08 12.83
CA SER A 301 -10.37 24.48 12.55
C SER A 301 -8.88 24.81 12.71
N ASN A 302 -8.15 24.02 13.52
CA ASN A 302 -6.74 24.25 13.84
C ASN A 302 -5.85 23.02 13.57
N LYS A 303 -6.21 22.24 12.55
CA LYS A 303 -5.49 21.00 12.21
C LYS A 303 -4.55 21.22 11.05
N GLY A 304 -3.37 21.72 11.37
CA GLY A 304 -2.22 21.85 10.48
C GLY A 304 -0.94 22.01 11.29
N LEU A 305 0.19 21.55 10.77
CA LEU A 305 1.51 21.81 11.38
C LEU A 305 2.03 23.24 11.07
N SER A 306 1.24 24.04 10.37
CA SER A 306 1.60 25.38 9.90
C SER A 306 1.13 26.47 10.87
N ILE A 307 1.85 27.58 10.88
CA ILE A 307 1.47 28.82 11.58
C ILE A 307 0.27 29.49 10.89
N VAL A 308 0.03 29.17 9.61
CA VAL A 308 -1.11 29.67 8.84
C VAL A 308 -2.33 28.82 9.18
N GLU A 309 -3.42 29.48 9.58
CA GLU A 309 -4.72 28.84 9.79
C GLU A 309 -5.13 28.06 8.55
N PHE A 310 -5.39 26.77 8.74
CA PHE A 310 -5.90 25.91 7.71
C PHE A 310 -7.43 26.01 7.71
N PRO A 311 -8.12 26.09 6.56
CA PRO A 311 -9.57 26.18 6.56
C PRO A 311 -10.18 24.97 7.28
N GLU A 312 -11.21 25.22 8.10
CA GLU A 312 -12.00 24.14 8.69
C GLU A 312 -12.66 23.35 7.55
N LEU A 313 -12.39 22.05 7.47
CA LEU A 313 -12.99 21.16 6.48
C LEU A 313 -13.97 20.19 7.14
N THR A 314 -14.95 19.74 6.37
CA THR A 314 -15.72 18.52 6.67
C THR A 314 -15.46 17.53 5.55
N HIS A 315 -15.08 16.31 5.92
CA HIS A 315 -14.82 15.23 4.99
C HIS A 315 -16.01 14.30 4.90
N VAL A 316 -16.42 13.98 3.68
CA VAL A 316 -17.47 13.00 3.39
C VAL A 316 -16.95 11.96 2.44
N VAL A 317 -17.27 10.69 2.71
CA VAL A 317 -17.03 9.57 1.80
C VAL A 317 -18.38 8.92 1.52
N LEU A 318 -18.79 8.93 0.25
CA LEU A 318 -20.00 8.27 -0.22
C LEU A 318 -19.61 7.23 -1.26
N GLY A 319 -20.16 6.03 -1.15
CA GLY A 319 -19.87 4.96 -2.09
C GLY A 319 -20.76 3.75 -1.90
N PHE A 320 -20.40 2.69 -2.60
CA PHE A 320 -21.22 1.51 -2.84
C PHE A 320 -20.35 0.24 -2.84
N GLU A 321 -21.00 -0.91 -2.98
CA GLU A 321 -20.30 -2.17 -3.15
C GLU A 321 -19.51 -2.17 -4.46
N GLY A 322 -18.23 -2.53 -4.36
CA GLY A 322 -17.33 -2.76 -5.49
C GLY A 322 -17.30 -4.23 -5.88
N VAL A 323 -16.20 -4.67 -6.48
CA VAL A 323 -16.01 -6.08 -6.87
C VAL A 323 -14.67 -6.62 -6.40
N SER A 324 -14.59 -7.94 -6.30
CA SER A 324 -13.34 -8.64 -6.07
C SER A 324 -12.37 -8.43 -7.23
N PHE A 325 -11.07 -8.44 -6.96
CA PHE A 325 -10.04 -8.45 -8.00
C PHE A 325 -10.07 -9.72 -8.88
N LYS A 326 -10.84 -10.75 -8.49
CA LYS A 326 -11.06 -11.98 -9.26
C LYS A 326 -12.27 -11.89 -10.21
N ASP A 327 -13.10 -10.86 -10.08
CA ASP A 327 -14.29 -10.66 -10.90
C ASP A 327 -13.92 -10.17 -12.31
N SER A 328 -14.70 -10.55 -13.33
CA SER A 328 -14.53 -10.05 -14.70
C SER A 328 -14.72 -8.54 -14.82
N ASP A 329 -15.51 -7.93 -13.93
CA ASP A 329 -15.78 -6.50 -13.91
C ASP A 329 -14.63 -5.68 -13.26
N PHE A 330 -13.62 -6.32 -12.68
CA PHE A 330 -12.53 -5.63 -11.97
C PHE A 330 -11.85 -4.55 -12.81
N VAL A 331 -11.47 -4.87 -14.06
CA VAL A 331 -10.81 -3.91 -14.96
C VAL A 331 -11.77 -2.77 -15.33
N THR A 332 -13.06 -3.04 -15.46
CA THR A 332 -14.09 -2.02 -15.71
C THR A 332 -14.18 -1.04 -14.53
N PHE A 333 -14.13 -1.52 -13.29
CA PHE A 333 -14.06 -0.67 -12.08
C PHE A 333 -12.78 0.18 -12.04
N CYS A 334 -11.63 -0.38 -12.45
CA CYS A 334 -10.39 0.39 -12.59
C CYS A 334 -10.54 1.51 -13.64
N VAL A 335 -11.11 1.24 -14.81
CA VAL A 335 -11.37 2.28 -15.83
C VAL A 335 -12.33 3.35 -15.29
N MET A 336 -13.37 2.92 -14.57
CA MET A 336 -14.34 3.83 -13.93
C MET A 336 -13.69 4.75 -12.89
N GLN A 337 -12.74 4.24 -12.09
CA GLN A 337 -11.96 5.05 -11.15
C GLN A 337 -11.19 6.16 -11.88
N TYR A 338 -10.54 5.85 -13.00
CA TYR A 338 -9.79 6.82 -13.79
C TYR A 338 -10.67 7.78 -14.61
N LEU A 339 -11.90 7.38 -14.93
CA LEU A 339 -12.91 8.24 -15.54
C LEU A 339 -13.38 9.33 -14.57
N LEU A 340 -13.73 8.93 -13.33
CA LEU A 340 -14.11 9.88 -12.28
C LEU A 340 -12.89 10.71 -11.83
N GLY A 341 -11.77 10.03 -11.57
CA GLY A 341 -10.49 10.62 -11.20
C GLY A 341 -10.59 11.52 -9.97
N GLY A 342 -10.24 12.79 -10.16
CA GLY A 342 -10.25 13.81 -9.12
C GLY A 342 -8.85 14.20 -8.64
N GLY A 343 -8.79 14.71 -7.40
CA GLY A 343 -7.57 15.16 -6.75
C GLY A 343 -7.84 16.29 -5.76
N LYS A 344 -6.81 17.11 -5.53
CA LYS A 344 -6.89 18.31 -4.69
C LYS A 344 -7.05 19.56 -5.56
N SER A 345 -7.81 20.53 -5.07
CA SER A 345 -8.02 21.83 -5.75
C SER A 345 -6.71 22.59 -5.92
N PHE A 346 -5.79 22.45 -4.97
CA PHE A 346 -4.43 22.97 -5.09
C PHE A 346 -3.48 21.86 -5.54
N SER A 347 -3.11 21.86 -6.82
CA SER A 347 -2.08 20.98 -7.37
C SER A 347 -1.07 21.81 -8.16
N ALA A 348 0.11 22.03 -7.59
CA ALA A 348 1.19 22.81 -8.20
C ALA A 348 2.00 22.03 -9.26
N GLY A 349 1.42 21.04 -9.94
CA GLY A 349 2.15 20.29 -10.98
C GLY A 349 1.65 20.54 -12.39
N GLY A 350 2.42 20.03 -13.35
CA GLY A 350 2.11 20.18 -14.77
C GLY A 350 0.96 19.31 -15.27
N PRO A 351 0.66 19.41 -16.58
CA PRO A 351 -0.34 18.59 -17.26
C PRO A 351 -0.13 17.08 -17.02
N GLY A 352 -1.23 16.30 -17.08
CA GLY A 352 -1.20 14.84 -16.94
C GLY A 352 -1.71 14.29 -15.60
N LYS A 353 -1.93 15.16 -14.60
CA LYS A 353 -2.45 14.77 -13.27
C LYS A 353 -3.95 14.46 -13.20
N GLY A 354 -4.62 14.27 -14.33
CA GLY A 354 -6.07 14.01 -14.35
C GLY A 354 -6.98 15.24 -14.21
N MET A 355 -6.52 16.44 -14.57
CA MET A 355 -7.35 17.68 -14.51
C MET A 355 -8.60 17.64 -15.39
N TYR A 356 -8.66 16.74 -16.39
CA TYR A 356 -9.82 16.56 -17.28
C TYR A 356 -10.68 15.34 -16.89
N THR A 357 -10.55 14.85 -15.64
CA THR A 357 -11.43 13.81 -15.10
C THR A 357 -12.72 14.43 -14.57
N ARG A 358 -13.80 13.65 -14.47
CA ARG A 358 -15.13 14.19 -14.15
C ARG A 358 -15.18 14.92 -12.81
N LEU A 359 -14.62 14.33 -11.75
CA LEU A 359 -14.59 14.97 -10.43
C LEU A 359 -13.80 16.28 -10.45
N TYR A 360 -12.74 16.36 -11.25
CA TYR A 360 -11.98 17.60 -11.38
C TYR A 360 -12.78 18.68 -12.13
N MET A 361 -13.36 18.31 -13.27
CA MET A 361 -14.06 19.25 -14.16
C MET A 361 -15.42 19.70 -13.64
N ASP A 362 -16.19 18.77 -13.09
CA ASP A 362 -17.59 19.01 -12.71
C ASP A 362 -17.71 19.45 -11.25
N VAL A 363 -16.78 19.01 -10.38
CA VAL A 363 -16.83 19.31 -8.94
C VAL A 363 -15.78 20.35 -8.53
N LEU A 364 -14.49 20.08 -8.73
CA LEU A 364 -13.43 20.96 -8.21
C LEU A 364 -13.34 22.30 -8.95
N ARG A 365 -13.49 22.31 -10.28
CA ARG A 365 -13.34 23.52 -11.09
C ARG A 365 -14.33 24.63 -10.72
N TYR A 366 -15.57 24.25 -10.42
CA TYR A 366 -16.67 25.20 -10.21
C TYR A 366 -16.94 25.48 -8.73
N ASN A 367 -16.43 24.64 -7.81
CA ASN A 367 -16.65 24.81 -6.38
C ASN A 367 -15.38 25.28 -5.66
N GLY A 368 -15.20 26.59 -5.57
CA GLY A 368 -13.99 27.20 -4.97
C GLY A 368 -13.78 26.91 -3.48
N SER A 369 -14.80 26.43 -2.76
CA SER A 369 -14.66 26.01 -1.36
C SER A 369 -14.16 24.57 -1.22
N MET A 370 -14.34 23.73 -2.25
CA MET A 370 -13.97 22.33 -2.15
C MET A 370 -12.46 22.19 -2.16
N TYR A 371 -11.93 21.45 -1.20
CA TYR A 371 -10.50 21.22 -1.02
C TYR A 371 -10.01 20.01 -1.83
N ASN A 372 -10.76 18.91 -1.79
CA ASN A 372 -10.49 17.71 -2.57
C ASN A 372 -11.78 16.98 -2.96
N ALA A 373 -11.68 16.21 -4.04
CA ALA A 373 -12.71 15.29 -4.52
C ALA A 373 -12.00 14.19 -5.30
N GLN A 374 -12.05 12.93 -4.84
CA GLN A 374 -11.29 11.83 -5.44
C GLN A 374 -12.05 10.51 -5.36
N ALA A 375 -11.99 9.74 -6.44
CA ALA A 375 -12.56 8.40 -6.53
C ALA A 375 -11.55 7.30 -6.13
N PHE A 376 -12.04 6.31 -5.39
CA PHE A 376 -11.26 5.18 -4.89
C PHE A 376 -11.93 3.87 -5.27
N ASN A 377 -11.11 2.91 -5.71
CA ASN A 377 -11.50 1.53 -5.95
C ASN A 377 -10.62 0.62 -5.07
N HIS A 378 -11.23 -0.03 -4.09
CA HIS A 378 -10.55 -1.02 -3.25
C HIS A 378 -11.16 -2.39 -3.50
N SER A 379 -10.39 -3.28 -4.09
CA SER A 379 -10.81 -4.65 -4.42
C SER A 379 -10.04 -5.67 -3.59
N TYR A 380 -10.77 -6.65 -3.04
CA TYR A 380 -10.26 -7.74 -2.22
C TYR A 380 -10.54 -9.09 -2.87
N SER A 381 -10.13 -10.17 -2.22
CA SER A 381 -10.26 -11.53 -2.77
C SER A 381 -11.70 -12.03 -2.92
N ASP A 382 -12.64 -11.46 -2.16
CA ASP A 382 -14.04 -11.89 -2.07
C ASP A 382 -15.07 -10.74 -2.14
N SER A 383 -14.65 -9.48 -2.03
CA SER A 383 -15.53 -8.31 -2.14
C SER A 383 -14.73 -7.05 -2.55
N GLY A 384 -15.35 -5.88 -2.55
CA GLY A 384 -14.71 -4.60 -2.86
C GLY A 384 -15.58 -3.40 -2.50
N VAL A 385 -15.00 -2.20 -2.52
CA VAL A 385 -15.73 -0.94 -2.37
C VAL A 385 -15.29 0.06 -3.41
N PHE A 386 -16.26 0.85 -3.88
CA PHE A 386 -16.02 1.98 -4.76
C PHE A 386 -16.66 3.23 -4.18
N CYS A 387 -15.87 4.28 -3.96
CA CYS A 387 -16.34 5.47 -3.26
C CYS A 387 -15.69 6.75 -3.78
N VAL A 388 -16.30 7.88 -3.44
CA VAL A 388 -15.76 9.22 -3.65
C VAL A 388 -15.58 9.88 -2.29
N HIS A 389 -14.38 10.38 -2.04
CA HIS A 389 -14.04 11.20 -0.87
C HIS A 389 -14.00 12.66 -1.30
N VAL A 390 -14.70 13.51 -0.55
CA VAL A 390 -14.66 14.97 -0.69
C VAL A 390 -14.30 15.62 0.65
N GLY A 391 -13.63 16.76 0.58
CA GLY A 391 -13.38 17.66 1.69
C GLY A 391 -13.79 19.06 1.28
N ASP A 392 -14.73 19.68 2.00
CA ASP A 392 -15.27 21.00 1.68
C ASP A 392 -15.50 21.81 2.97
N ASP A 393 -15.79 23.11 2.84
CA ASP A 393 -16.25 23.94 3.94
C ASP A 393 -17.51 23.32 4.57
N PRO A 394 -17.61 23.24 5.92
CA PRO A 394 -18.76 22.70 6.63
C PRO A 394 -20.11 23.23 6.13
N LYS A 395 -20.21 24.50 5.73
CA LYS A 395 -21.45 25.11 5.25
C LYS A 395 -21.90 24.59 3.89
N ASN A 396 -20.97 24.12 3.06
CA ASN A 396 -21.21 23.66 1.70
C ASN A 396 -21.31 22.14 1.58
N ILE A 397 -21.04 21.40 2.67
CA ILE A 397 -21.00 19.92 2.64
C ILE A 397 -22.30 19.28 2.16
N ASN A 398 -23.44 19.91 2.45
CA ASN A 398 -24.74 19.44 2.00
C ASN A 398 -24.86 19.45 0.47
N ASN A 399 -24.32 20.48 -0.19
CA ASN A 399 -24.26 20.58 -1.65
C ASN A 399 -23.22 19.61 -2.24
N ALA A 400 -22.11 19.39 -1.53
CA ALA A 400 -21.06 18.45 -1.96
C ALA A 400 -21.59 17.02 -2.12
N ILE A 401 -22.50 16.59 -1.23
CA ILE A 401 -23.17 15.27 -1.34
C ILE A 401 -23.99 15.18 -2.62
N ASP A 402 -24.75 16.23 -2.95
CA ASP A 402 -25.57 16.24 -4.16
C ASP A 402 -24.69 16.12 -5.41
N TYR A 403 -23.54 16.82 -5.46
CA TYR A 403 -22.57 16.67 -6.56
C TYR A 403 -22.08 15.21 -6.70
N ILE A 404 -21.70 14.56 -5.59
CA ILE A 404 -21.26 13.15 -5.64
C ILE A 404 -22.38 12.24 -6.15
N ILE A 405 -23.62 12.43 -5.69
CA ILE A 405 -24.79 11.65 -6.15
C ILE A 405 -24.97 11.82 -7.67
N TYR A 406 -24.90 13.05 -8.18
CA TYR A 406 -25.02 13.30 -9.62
C TYR A 406 -23.87 12.66 -10.42
N GLU A 407 -22.63 12.70 -9.91
CA GLU A 407 -21.50 12.03 -10.57
C GLU A 407 -21.69 10.51 -10.66
N PHE A 408 -22.22 9.87 -9.61
CA PHE A 408 -22.58 8.45 -9.68
C PHE A 408 -23.72 8.19 -10.68
N LEU A 409 -24.74 9.06 -10.74
CA LEU A 409 -25.84 8.91 -11.71
C LEU A 409 -25.38 9.06 -13.16
N LYS A 410 -24.43 9.96 -13.43
CA LYS A 410 -23.79 10.13 -14.75
C LYS A 410 -23.04 8.89 -15.24
N LEU A 411 -22.76 7.91 -14.38
CA LEU A 411 -22.22 6.62 -14.79
C LEU A 411 -23.28 5.70 -15.41
N THR A 412 -24.58 6.01 -15.27
CA THR A 412 -25.69 5.17 -15.78
C THR A 412 -26.17 5.53 -17.19
N VAL A 413 -25.54 6.54 -17.80
CA VAL A 413 -25.76 7.03 -19.16
C VAL A 413 -24.53 6.80 -20.03
N PRO A 414 -24.68 6.73 -21.36
CA PRO A 414 -23.56 6.57 -22.28
C PRO A 414 -22.44 7.59 -22.01
N ILE A 415 -21.22 7.09 -21.96
CA ILE A 415 -20.00 7.86 -21.70
C ILE A 415 -19.46 8.34 -23.05
N PRO A 416 -19.15 9.65 -23.20
CA PRO A 416 -18.50 10.15 -24.40
C PRO A 416 -17.20 9.39 -24.71
N GLU A 417 -16.95 9.14 -25.99
CA GLU A 417 -15.83 8.32 -26.43
C GLU A 417 -14.46 8.94 -26.06
N ASP A 418 -14.36 10.27 -26.08
CA ASP A 418 -13.15 11.01 -25.72
C ASP A 418 -12.83 10.88 -24.22
N GLU A 419 -13.85 10.90 -23.35
CA GLU A 419 -13.68 10.68 -21.91
C GLU A 419 -13.24 9.25 -21.61
N LEU A 420 -13.92 8.27 -22.22
CA LEU A 420 -13.59 6.85 -22.03
C LEU A 420 -12.19 6.53 -22.56
N SER A 421 -11.85 7.02 -23.76
CA SER A 421 -10.53 6.84 -24.36
C SER A 421 -9.43 7.46 -23.49
N ARG A 422 -9.67 8.65 -22.94
CA ARG A 422 -8.76 9.31 -22.01
C ARG A 422 -8.57 8.52 -20.72
N ALA A 423 -9.65 8.02 -20.11
CA ALA A 423 -9.58 7.20 -18.89
C ALA A 423 -8.78 5.92 -19.11
N LYS A 424 -9.02 5.21 -20.22
CA LYS A 424 -8.25 4.02 -20.62
C LYS A 424 -6.78 4.35 -20.82
N GLN A 425 -6.47 5.43 -21.52
CA GLN A 425 -5.08 5.81 -21.78
C GLN A 425 -4.35 6.19 -20.49
N LEU A 426 -5.02 6.88 -19.57
CA LEU A 426 -4.46 7.25 -18.27
C LEU A 426 -4.18 6.01 -17.40
N LEU A 427 -5.11 5.05 -17.34
CA LEU A 427 -4.91 3.79 -16.62
C LEU A 427 -3.76 2.96 -17.21
N LYS A 428 -3.69 2.81 -18.55
CA LYS A 428 -2.59 2.11 -19.22
C LYS A 428 -1.24 2.78 -18.93
N SER A 429 -1.18 4.11 -19.02
CA SER A 429 0.02 4.88 -18.73
C SER A 429 0.47 4.66 -17.29
N GLN A 430 -0.44 4.77 -16.32
CA GLN A 430 -0.09 4.59 -14.92
C GLN A 430 0.39 3.17 -14.63
N LEU A 431 -0.27 2.15 -15.18
CA LEU A 431 0.12 0.75 -15.01
C LEU A 431 1.56 0.52 -15.49
N LEU A 432 1.90 0.98 -16.69
CA LEU A 432 3.23 0.77 -17.27
C LEU A 432 4.32 1.57 -16.55
N MET A 433 4.07 2.85 -16.25
CA MET A 433 5.04 3.71 -15.56
C MET A 433 5.34 3.23 -14.14
N ASN A 434 4.32 2.73 -13.42
CA ASN A 434 4.50 2.15 -12.10
C ASN A 434 5.42 0.91 -12.12
N LEU A 435 5.31 0.09 -13.17
CA LEU A 435 6.11 -1.13 -13.35
C LEU A 435 7.57 -0.87 -13.75
N GLU A 436 8.01 0.39 -13.86
CA GLU A 436 9.42 0.75 -14.01
C GLU A 436 10.19 0.65 -12.69
N GLN A 437 9.48 0.71 -11.56
CA GLN A 437 10.06 0.66 -10.22
C GLN A 437 10.10 -0.77 -9.69
N LYS A 438 11.30 -1.30 -9.41
CA LYS A 438 11.46 -2.66 -8.86
C LYS A 438 10.64 -2.95 -7.59
N PRO A 439 10.49 -2.01 -6.63
CA PRO A 439 9.61 -2.22 -5.48
C PRO A 439 8.15 -2.46 -5.87
N VAL A 440 7.65 -1.71 -6.86
CA VAL A 440 6.29 -1.86 -7.37
C VAL A 440 6.14 -3.15 -8.18
N MET A 441 7.15 -3.51 -8.99
CA MET A 441 7.19 -4.81 -9.67
C MET A 441 7.16 -5.99 -8.68
N PHE A 442 7.88 -5.87 -7.57
CA PHE A 442 7.91 -6.87 -6.50
C PHE A 442 6.54 -7.01 -5.84
N GLU A 443 5.90 -5.90 -5.48
CA GLU A 443 4.56 -5.91 -4.88
C GLU A 443 3.53 -6.51 -5.85
N ASP A 444 3.57 -6.13 -7.12
CA ASP A 444 2.73 -6.68 -8.18
C ASP A 444 2.92 -8.20 -8.33
N LEU A 445 4.17 -8.66 -8.47
CA LEU A 445 4.52 -10.09 -8.56
C LEU A 445 4.01 -10.88 -7.35
N ALA A 446 4.32 -10.39 -6.15
CA ALA A 446 4.02 -11.10 -4.91
C ALA A 446 2.51 -11.17 -4.66
N ARG A 447 1.78 -10.05 -4.81
CA ARG A 447 0.34 -10.00 -4.58
C ARG A 447 -0.46 -10.74 -5.63
N GLN A 448 -0.09 -10.69 -6.91
CA GLN A 448 -0.80 -11.45 -7.94
C GLN A 448 -0.64 -12.96 -7.72
N ILE A 449 0.54 -13.43 -7.34
CA ILE A 449 0.76 -14.86 -7.04
C ILE A 449 0.02 -15.26 -5.77
N LEU A 450 0.00 -14.39 -4.75
CA LEU A 450 -0.75 -14.63 -3.52
C LEU A 450 -2.28 -14.72 -3.78
N GLY A 451 -2.82 -13.84 -4.62
CA GLY A 451 -4.25 -13.74 -4.90
C GLY A 451 -4.79 -14.68 -5.98
N HIS A 452 -4.05 -14.84 -7.08
CA HIS A 452 -4.45 -15.62 -8.27
C HIS A 452 -3.67 -16.92 -8.45
N GLY A 453 -2.57 -17.12 -7.72
CA GLY A 453 -1.66 -18.24 -7.92
C GLY A 453 -0.75 -18.12 -9.15
N LYS A 454 -0.86 -17.02 -9.90
CA LYS A 454 -0.07 -16.71 -11.10
C LYS A 454 0.06 -15.21 -11.30
N ARG A 455 1.11 -14.78 -11.99
CA ARG A 455 1.24 -13.40 -12.49
C ARG A 455 0.61 -13.29 -13.88
N LYS A 456 -0.26 -12.31 -14.06
CA LYS A 456 -0.82 -11.90 -15.34
C LYS A 456 0.04 -10.78 -15.93
N SER A 457 0.31 -10.87 -17.23
CA SER A 457 1.14 -9.88 -17.90
C SER A 457 0.44 -8.51 -17.94
N PRO A 458 1.17 -7.40 -17.77
CA PRO A 458 0.61 -6.06 -18.00
C PRO A 458 0.05 -5.90 -19.42
N LEU A 459 0.59 -6.62 -20.40
CA LEU A 459 0.08 -6.60 -21.78
C LEU A 459 -1.33 -7.21 -21.89
N ASP A 460 -1.66 -8.18 -21.04
CA ASP A 460 -3.00 -8.76 -21.03
C ASP A 460 -4.00 -7.82 -20.34
N TYR A 461 -3.58 -7.13 -19.27
CA TYR A 461 -4.39 -6.06 -18.69
C TYR A 461 -4.64 -4.92 -19.68
N ILE A 462 -3.65 -4.55 -20.50
CA ILE A 462 -3.83 -3.53 -21.55
C ILE A 462 -4.94 -3.92 -22.53
N LYS A 463 -4.98 -5.18 -22.98
CA LYS A 463 -6.04 -5.67 -23.87
C LYS A 463 -7.41 -5.60 -23.20
N GLU A 464 -7.50 -5.96 -21.92
CA GLU A 464 -8.76 -5.89 -21.17
C GLU A 464 -9.22 -4.44 -20.99
N ILE A 465 -8.30 -3.52 -20.67
CA ILE A 465 -8.59 -2.09 -20.55
C ILE A 465 -9.11 -1.53 -21.89
N GLU A 466 -8.48 -1.91 -23.01
CA GLU A 466 -8.92 -1.52 -24.34
C GLU A 466 -10.30 -2.06 -24.69
N GLY A 467 -10.62 -3.28 -24.24
CA GLY A 467 -11.90 -3.94 -24.43
C GLY A 467 -13.09 -3.31 -23.68
N VAL A 468 -12.86 -2.50 -22.63
CA VAL A 468 -13.95 -1.90 -21.84
C VAL A 468 -14.81 -0.97 -22.69
N SER A 469 -16.10 -1.24 -22.83
CA SER A 469 -17.02 -0.38 -23.59
C SER A 469 -17.75 0.63 -22.69
N SER A 470 -18.37 1.65 -23.30
CA SER A 470 -19.28 2.53 -22.54
C SER A 470 -20.45 1.76 -21.93
N ASN A 471 -20.92 0.69 -22.56
CA ASN A 471 -22.03 -0.11 -22.05
C ASN A 471 -21.63 -0.87 -20.77
N ASP A 472 -20.35 -1.28 -20.66
CA ASP A 472 -19.84 -1.94 -19.47
C ASP A 472 -19.84 -1.00 -18.27
N ILE A 473 -19.37 0.25 -18.44
CA ILE A 473 -19.41 1.28 -17.41
C ILE A 473 -20.86 1.56 -16.98
N VAL A 474 -21.78 1.68 -17.94
CA VAL A 474 -23.21 1.88 -17.65
C VAL A 474 -23.82 0.72 -16.87
N ARG A 475 -23.48 -0.52 -17.24
CA ARG A 475 -23.94 -1.72 -16.56
C ARG A 475 -23.45 -1.76 -15.11
N ILE A 476 -22.14 -1.56 -14.88
CA ILE A 476 -21.60 -1.59 -13.51
C ILE A 476 -22.07 -0.40 -12.68
N GLY A 477 -22.24 0.79 -13.27
CA GLY A 477 -22.77 1.97 -12.60
C GLY A 477 -24.19 1.74 -12.09
N ARG A 478 -25.04 1.06 -12.86
CA ARG A 478 -26.38 0.65 -12.42
C ARG A 478 -26.34 -0.38 -11.30
N LYS A 479 -25.57 -1.46 -11.47
CA LYS A 479 -25.39 -2.52 -10.45
C LYS A 479 -24.91 -1.92 -9.12
N MET A 480 -23.95 -0.99 -9.18
CA MET A 480 -23.41 -0.32 -8.01
C MET A 480 -24.48 0.53 -7.30
N LEU A 481 -25.28 1.28 -8.04
CA LEU A 481 -26.38 2.09 -7.49
C LEU A 481 -27.57 1.27 -6.97
N GLU A 482 -27.70 -0.01 -7.33
CA GLU A 482 -28.68 -0.93 -6.74
C GLU A 482 -28.27 -1.39 -5.34
N SER A 483 -26.97 -1.31 -4.99
CA SER A 483 -26.48 -1.65 -3.66
C SER A 483 -26.83 -0.56 -2.63
N ILE A 484 -26.82 -0.96 -1.35
CA ILE A 484 -27.10 -0.06 -0.22
C ILE A 484 -25.94 0.96 -0.10
N PRO A 485 -26.17 2.27 -0.07
CA PRO A 485 -25.08 3.23 0.03
C PRO A 485 -24.34 3.14 1.36
N THR A 486 -23.04 3.42 1.35
CA THR A 486 -22.24 3.66 2.55
C THR A 486 -21.86 5.13 2.64
N LEU A 487 -22.05 5.75 3.81
CA LEU A 487 -21.77 7.16 4.05
C LEU A 487 -20.91 7.37 5.30
N VAL A 488 -19.78 8.05 5.15
CA VAL A 488 -18.94 8.47 6.28
C VAL A 488 -18.79 9.97 6.29
N ALA A 489 -18.87 10.59 7.47
CA ALA A 489 -18.60 12.00 7.65
C ALA A 489 -17.68 12.25 8.85
N TYR A 490 -16.72 13.15 8.69
CA TYR A 490 -15.76 13.55 9.72
C TYR A 490 -15.50 15.06 9.71
N GLY A 491 -15.62 15.70 10.87
CA GLY A 491 -15.42 17.14 11.03
C GLY A 491 -16.61 17.82 11.67
N ASN A 492 -16.95 19.02 11.21
CA ASN A 492 -18.08 19.79 11.72
C ASN A 492 -19.38 19.38 11.03
N LEU A 493 -20.19 18.60 11.75
CA LEU A 493 -21.34 17.91 11.18
C LEU A 493 -22.65 18.72 11.24
N LYS A 494 -22.59 20.01 11.60
CA LYS A 494 -23.79 20.85 11.78
C LYS A 494 -24.71 20.90 10.56
N TRP A 495 -24.14 20.88 9.35
CA TRP A 495 -24.88 20.92 8.08
C TRP A 495 -24.95 19.56 7.37
N MET A 496 -24.49 18.50 8.03
CA MET A 496 -24.47 17.16 7.46
C MET A 496 -25.89 16.54 7.52
N PRO A 497 -26.47 16.10 6.38
CA PRO A 497 -27.75 15.40 6.40
C PRO A 497 -27.63 14.02 7.06
N LYS A 498 -28.77 13.54 7.58
CA LYS A 498 -28.88 12.18 8.11
C LYS A 498 -28.77 11.15 7.00
N TYR A 499 -28.36 9.93 7.36
CA TYR A 499 -28.18 8.85 6.40
C TYR A 499 -29.44 8.56 5.57
N ASP A 500 -30.60 8.48 6.22
CA ASP A 500 -31.88 8.22 5.55
C ASP A 500 -32.23 9.32 4.54
N GLU A 501 -31.94 10.59 4.88
CA GLU A 501 -32.15 11.72 3.96
C GLU A 501 -31.25 11.62 2.73
N VAL A 502 -29.99 11.17 2.88
CA VAL A 502 -29.08 10.94 1.75
C VAL A 502 -29.57 9.78 0.89
N CYS A 503 -30.06 8.70 1.50
CA CYS A 503 -30.67 7.58 0.76
C CYS A 503 -31.90 8.03 -0.03
N ASP A 504 -32.78 8.81 0.59
CA ASP A 504 -33.96 9.37 -0.07
C ASP A 504 -33.57 10.28 -1.24
N ARG A 505 -32.52 11.10 -1.08
CA ARG A 505 -32.00 11.93 -2.18
C ARG A 505 -31.46 11.10 -3.33
N ILE A 506 -30.73 10.01 -3.06
CA ILE A 506 -30.26 9.10 -4.10
C ILE A 506 -31.47 8.54 -4.89
N GLU A 507 -32.51 8.08 -4.20
CA GLU A 507 -33.71 7.54 -4.84
C GLU A 507 -34.51 8.60 -5.62
N GLN A 508 -34.62 9.82 -5.09
CA GLN A 508 -35.26 10.94 -5.79
C GLN A 508 -34.45 11.35 -7.03
N ALA A 509 -33.13 11.46 -6.90
CA ALA A 509 -32.23 11.82 -7.99
C ALA A 509 -32.23 10.75 -9.09
N LYS A 510 -32.27 9.45 -8.75
CA LYS A 510 -32.50 8.35 -9.71
C LYS A 510 -33.77 8.56 -10.53
N LYS A 511 -34.90 8.84 -9.85
CA LYS A 511 -36.21 9.07 -10.52
C LYS A 511 -36.19 10.29 -11.44
N GLN A 512 -35.57 11.38 -10.98
CA GLN A 512 -35.42 12.59 -11.79
C GLN A 512 -34.55 12.34 -13.01
N PHE A 513 -33.39 11.69 -12.82
CA PHE A 513 -32.43 11.42 -13.87
C PHE A 513 -33.02 10.52 -14.98
N ILE A 514 -33.84 9.53 -14.61
CA ILE A 514 -34.60 8.71 -15.58
C ILE A 514 -35.57 9.56 -16.39
N LYS A 515 -36.19 10.59 -15.81
CA LYS A 515 -37.15 11.46 -16.50
C LYS A 515 -36.50 12.39 -17.53
N TYR A 516 -35.23 12.74 -17.33
CA TYR A 516 -34.46 13.62 -18.23
C TYR A 516 -33.73 12.86 -19.36
N LYS A 517 -33.76 11.52 -19.32
CA LYS A 517 -33.24 10.63 -20.36
C LYS A 517 -34.33 10.30 -21.36
#